data_AF-A0A7Y0X485-F1
#
_entry.id   AF-A0A7Y0X485-F1
#
_cell.length_a   1.000
_cell.length_b   1.000
_cell.length_c   1.000
_cell.angle_alpha   90.00
_cell.angle_beta   90.00
_cell.angle_gamma   90.00
#
_symmetry.space_group_name_H-M   'P 1'
#
loop_
_entity.id
_entity.type
_entity.pdbx_description
1 polymer ?
#
loop_
_entity_poly.entity_id
_entity_poly.type
_entity_poly.pdbx_seq_one_letter_code
_entity_poly.pdbx_strand_id
1 'polypeptide(L)'
;AFVYALALLLVGTALLFIRVNPLSAVVVLLGYVYYVFFYTMWYKRNSVYGTLVGSISGAVPPLVGYLAVTNFISLEAILLFTMFCLW
;
A
#
# COMPACT_ATOMS: atom_id res chain seq x y z
N ALA A 1 16.30 15.10 0.63
CA ALA A 1 15.39 14.11 0.00
C ALA A 1 14.80 13.13 1.02
N PHE A 2 15.62 12.37 1.76
CA PHE A 2 15.13 11.35 2.70
C PHE A 2 14.22 11.90 3.82
N VAL A 3 14.64 12.98 4.48
CA VAL A 3 13.85 13.64 5.54
C VAL A 3 12.49 14.12 5.02
N TYR A 4 12.44 14.64 3.79
CA TYR A 4 11.21 15.10 3.14
C TYR A 4 10.25 13.93 2.86
N ALA A 5 10.76 12.80 2.37
CA ALA A 5 9.95 11.60 2.15
C ALA A 5 9.37 11.06 3.47
N LEU A 6 10.18 11.03 4.52
CA LEU A 6 9.78 10.54 5.84
C LEU A 6 8.73 11.47 6.47
N ALA A 7 8.88 12.79 6.32
CA ALA A 7 7.89 13.76 6.77
C ALA A 7 6.55 13.57 6.06
N LEU A 8 6.53 13.46 4.73
CA LEU A 8 5.29 13.23 3.97
C LEU A 8 4.62 11.91 4.33
N LEU A 9 5.39 10.85 4.54
CA LEU A 9 4.86 9.56 4.97
C LEU A 9 4.21 9.64 6.35
N LEU A 10 4.87 10.25 7.33
CA LEU A 10 4.32 10.40 8.68
C LEU A 10 3.07 11.28 8.68
N VAL A 11 3.07 12.39 7.95
CA VAL A 11 1.91 13.28 7.86
C VAL A 11 0.73 12.56 7.18
N GLY A 12 0.97 11.86 6.07
CA GLY A 12 -0.09 11.14 5.35
C GLY A 12 -0.69 9.99 6.17
N THR A 13 0.15 9.20 6.83
CA THR A 13 -0.28 8.08 7.69
C THR A 13 -0.99 8.57 8.96
N ALA A 14 -0.52 9.65 9.58
CA ALA A 14 -1.20 10.28 10.72
C ALA A 14 -2.58 10.82 10.34
N LEU A 15 -2.72 11.43 9.15
CA LEU A 15 -4.00 11.94 8.67
C LEU A 15 -5.01 10.80 8.46
N LEU A 16 -4.58 9.69 7.85
CA LEU A 16 -5.41 8.48 7.69
C LEU A 16 -5.80 7.87 9.04
N PHE A 17 -4.89 7.83 10.00
CA PHE A 17 -5.16 7.28 11.33
C PHE A 17 -6.23 8.10 12.09
N ILE A 18 -6.19 9.43 11.98
CA ILE A 18 -7.09 10.32 12.71
C ILE A 18 -8.45 10.47 12.01
N ARG A 19 -8.47 10.53 10.67
CA ARG A 19 -9.67 10.90 9.90
C ARG A 19 -10.41 9.74 9.26
N VAL A 20 -9.73 8.61 9.05
CA VAL A 20 -10.30 7.46 8.35
C VAL A 20 -10.45 6.31 9.32
N ASN A 21 -9.45 5.45 9.44
CA ASN A 21 -9.47 4.25 10.27
C ASN A 21 -8.04 3.79 10.56
N PRO A 22 -7.79 3.18 11.74
CA PRO A 22 -6.48 2.63 12.07
C PRO A 22 -6.07 1.49 11.14
N LEU A 23 -7.04 0.66 10.70
CA LEU A 23 -6.83 -0.43 9.75
C LEU A 23 -6.29 0.08 8.39
N SER A 24 -6.91 1.13 7.84
CA SER A 24 -6.47 1.77 6.60
C SER A 24 -5.04 2.32 6.70
N ALA A 25 -4.69 2.92 7.85
CA ALA A 25 -3.35 3.47 8.08
C ALA A 25 -2.27 2.37 8.10
N VAL A 26 -2.53 1.24 8.75
CA VAL A 26 -1.60 0.09 8.79
C VAL A 26 -1.39 -0.50 7.39
N VAL A 27 -2.46 -0.65 6.61
CA VAL A 27 -2.39 -1.24 5.26
C VAL A 27 -1.60 -0.34 4.30
N VAL A 28 -1.78 0.99 4.37
CA VAL A 28 -0.95 1.94 3.60
C VAL A 28 0.52 1.86 4.00
N LEU A 29 0.81 1.78 5.31
CA LEU A 29 2.18 1.63 5.81
C LEU A 29 2.84 0.35 5.27
N LEU A 30 2.13 -0.78 5.33
CA LEU A 30 2.61 -2.04 4.77
C LEU A 30 2.84 -1.95 3.26
N GLY A 31 1.93 -1.33 2.52
CA GLY A 31 2.09 -1.09 1.08
C GLY A 31 3.31 -0.25 0.73
N TYR A 32 3.58 0.81 1.51
CA TYR A 32 4.76 1.63 1.35
C TYR A 32 6.05 0.86 1.65
N VAL A 33 6.10 0.12 2.75
CA VAL A 33 7.25 -0.72 3.10
C VAL A 33 7.50 -1.75 1.99
N TYR A 34 6.43 -2.36 1.48
CA TYR A 34 6.52 -3.31 0.37
C TYR A 34 7.11 -2.65 -0.90
N TYR A 35 6.63 -1.46 -1.25
CA TYR A 35 7.13 -0.71 -2.40
C TYR A 35 8.61 -0.30 -2.26
N VAL A 36 9.01 0.23 -1.11
CA VAL A 36 10.37 0.77 -0.93
C VAL A 36 11.40 -0.35 -0.82
N PHE A 37 11.13 -1.38 -0.01
CA PHE A 37 12.08 -2.46 0.23
C PHE A 37 12.05 -3.52 -0.87
N PHE A 38 10.88 -4.07 -1.20
CA PHE A 38 10.78 -5.20 -2.14
C PHE A 38 10.86 -4.74 -3.59
N TYR A 39 10.06 -3.75 -3.98
CA TYR A 39 10.08 -3.28 -5.37
C TYR A 39 11.35 -2.46 -5.68
N THR A 40 11.60 -1.40 -4.91
CA THR A 40 12.61 -0.39 -5.30
C THR A 40 14.05 -0.85 -5.03
N MET A 41 14.34 -1.42 -3.86
CA MET A 41 15.70 -1.84 -3.52
C MET A 41 16.07 -3.20 -4.08
N TRP A 42 15.12 -4.16 -4.10
CA TRP A 42 15.43 -5.56 -4.39
C TRP A 42 15.10 -5.97 -5.83
N TYR A 43 13.82 -5.93 -6.20
CA TYR A 43 13.36 -6.55 -7.44
C TYR A 43 13.69 -5.75 -8.69
N LYS A 44 13.66 -4.41 -8.62
CA LYS A 44 13.95 -3.54 -9.77
C LYS A 44 15.34 -3.76 -10.36
N ARG A 45 16.32 -4.24 -9.57
CA ARG A 45 17.70 -4.44 -10.01
C ARG A 45 18.05 -5.89 -10.36
N ASN A 46 17.23 -6.84 -9.92
CA ASN A 46 17.64 -8.24 -9.88
C ASN A 46 16.72 -9.21 -10.64
N SER A 47 15.53 -8.79 -11.12
CA SER A 47 14.60 -9.72 -11.75
C SER A 47 13.61 -9.09 -12.74
N VAL A 48 13.23 -9.88 -13.75
CA VAL A 48 12.18 -9.56 -14.74
C VAL A 48 10.79 -9.49 -14.10
N TYR A 49 10.59 -10.10 -12.91
CA TYR A 49 9.34 -10.08 -12.16
C TYR A 49 9.07 -8.78 -11.39
N GLY A 50 9.79 -7.70 -11.68
CA GLY A 50 9.59 -6.39 -11.04
C GLY A 50 8.16 -5.87 -11.18
N THR A 51 7.48 -6.15 -12.28
CA THR A 51 6.07 -5.77 -12.51
C THR A 51 5.11 -6.41 -11.53
N LEU A 52 5.28 -7.69 -11.21
CA LEU A 52 4.38 -8.42 -10.29
C LEU A 52 4.55 -7.97 -8.84
N VAL A 53 5.78 -7.63 -8.44
CA VAL A 53 6.05 -7.04 -7.12
C VAL A 53 5.56 -5.59 -7.07
N GLY A 54 5.65 -4.87 -8.19
CA GLY A 54 5.12 -3.51 -8.30
C GLY A 54 3.59 -3.46 -8.20
N SER A 55 2.89 -4.40 -8.82
CA SER A 55 1.42 -4.41 -8.85
C SER A 55 0.79 -4.63 -7.47
N ILE A 56 1.46 -5.38 -6.58
CA ILE A 56 1.06 -5.52 -5.17
C ILE A 56 0.94 -4.15 -4.50
N SER A 57 1.94 -3.28 -4.69
CA SER A 57 1.89 -1.92 -4.12
C SER A 57 0.85 -1.02 -4.80
N GLY A 58 0.60 -1.23 -6.10
CA GLY A 58 -0.40 -0.51 -6.89
C GLY A 58 -1.84 -0.89 -6.55
N ALA A 59 -2.06 -2.08 -6.00
CA ALA A 59 -3.38 -2.56 -5.55
C ALA A 59 -3.75 -2.12 -4.13
N VAL A 60 -2.82 -1.52 -3.38
CA VAL A 60 -3.07 -1.03 -2.01
C VAL A 60 -4.04 0.16 -1.93
N PRO A 61 -3.99 1.19 -2.80
CA PRO A 61 -4.90 2.33 -2.71
C PRO A 61 -6.40 1.96 -2.87
N PRO A 62 -6.81 1.09 -3.83
CA PRO A 62 -8.18 0.60 -3.90
C PRO A 62 -8.61 -0.17 -2.64
N LEU A 63 -7.75 -1.04 -2.12
CA LEU A 63 -7.99 -1.79 -0.88
C LEU A 63 -8.22 -0.85 0.31
N VAL A 64 -7.37 0.18 0.44
CA VAL A 64 -7.46 1.19 1.51
C VAL A 64 -8.74 2.00 1.39
N GLY A 65 -9.19 2.34 0.17
CA GLY A 65 -10.46 3.01 -0.07
C GLY A 65 -11.66 2.18 0.37
N TYR A 66 -11.62 0.86 0.14
CA TYR A 66 -12.67 -0.05 0.63
C TYR A 66 -12.66 -0.17 2.17
N LEU A 67 -11.48 -0.33 2.77
CA LEU A 67 -11.31 -0.40 4.23
C LEU A 67 -11.65 0.92 4.94
N ALA A 68 -11.55 2.05 4.24
CA ALA A 68 -11.96 3.35 4.76
C ALA A 68 -13.45 3.40 5.10
N VAL A 69 -14.29 2.71 4.34
CA VAL A 69 -15.74 2.68 4.53
C VAL A 69 -16.17 1.51 5.42
N THR A 70 -15.60 0.33 5.19
CA THR A 70 -16.06 -0.92 5.84
C THR A 70 -15.36 -1.23 7.15
N ASN A 71 -14.14 -0.73 7.35
CA ASN A 71 -13.30 -1.00 8.53
C ASN A 71 -13.13 -2.50 8.85
N PHE A 72 -13.27 -3.37 7.85
CA PHE A 72 -13.14 -4.81 8.01
C PHE A 72 -12.53 -5.44 6.76
N ILE A 73 -11.63 -6.41 6.95
CA ILE A 73 -11.06 -7.17 5.84
C ILE A 73 -12.04 -8.30 5.49
N SER A 74 -13.00 -7.97 4.62
CA SER A 74 -13.92 -8.95 4.04
C SER A 74 -13.32 -9.61 2.79
N LEU A 75 -13.96 -10.68 2.31
CA LEU A 75 -13.57 -11.35 1.06
C LEU A 75 -13.58 -10.40 -0.14
N GLU A 76 -14.49 -9.42 -0.15
CA GLU A 76 -14.60 -8.40 -1.20
C GLU A 76 -13.34 -7.52 -1.27
N ALA A 77 -12.76 -7.18 -0.12
CA ALA A 77 -11.52 -6.41 -0.03
C ALA A 77 -10.35 -7.17 -0.68
N ILE A 78 -10.27 -8.48 -0.42
CA ILE A 78 -9.23 -9.36 -0.99
C ILE A 78 -9.44 -9.52 -2.49
N LEU A 79 -10.69 -9.67 -2.95
CA LEU A 79 -11.02 -9.80 -4.36
C LEU A 79 -10.67 -8.52 -5.15
N LEU A 80 -10.97 -7.35 -4.57
CA LEU A 80 -10.56 -6.05 -5.12
C LEU A 80 -9.05 -5.96 -5.23
N PHE A 81 -8.35 -6.32 -4.17
CA PHE A 81 -6.89 -6.31 -4.14
C PHE A 81 -6.29 -7.22 -5.22
N THR A 82 -6.76 -8.47 -5.36
CA THR A 82 -6.22 -9.40 -6.36
C THR A 82 -6.53 -8.99 -7.79
N MET A 83 -7.73 -8.45 -8.05
CA MET A 83 -8.09 -7.90 -9.36
C MET A 83 -7.15 -6.77 -9.79
N PHE A 84 -6.90 -5.80 -8.91
CA PHE A 84 -5.97 -4.71 -9.21
C PHE A 84 -4.50 -5.13 -9.23
N CYS A 85 -4.14 -6.21 -8.53
CA CYS A 85 -2.78 -6.74 -8.51
C CYS A 85 -2.45 -7.54 -9.79
N LEU A 86 -3.45 -8.10 -10.46
CA LEU A 86 -3.30 -8.90 -11.68
C LEU A 86 -3.43 -8.07 -12.97
N TRP A 87 -3.95 -6.85 -12.87
CA TRP A 87 -4.03 -5.88 -13.97
C TRP A 87 -2.66 -5.22 -14.22
#